data_AF-A0A508T6W2-F1
#
_entry.id   AF-A0A508T6W2-F1
#
_cell.length_a   1.000
_cell.length_b   1.000
_cell.length_c   1.000
_cell.angle_alpha   90.00
_cell.angle_beta   90.00
_cell.angle_gamma   90.00
#
_symmetry.space_group_name_H-M   'P 1'
#
loop_
_entity.id
_entity.type
_entity.pdbx_description
1 polymer ?
#
loop_
_entity_poly.entity_id
_entity_poly.type
_entity_poly.pdbx_seq_one_letter_code
_entity_poly.pdbx_strand_id
1 'polypeptide(L)' 'MTSSEIVFEIDDSKTVDQNISALSVALKQIDDPLADVLSGALSKLSLEIALDQGTLLDALYVAGAPIESQETPSEEGAAE' A
#
# COMPACT_ATOMS: atom_id res chain seq x y z
N MET A 1 -14.47 -18.46 -0.80
CA MET A 1 -13.76 -17.22 -1.19
C MET A 1 -12.45 -17.66 -1.82
N THR A 2 -12.31 -17.52 -3.12
CA THR A 2 -11.03 -17.74 -3.80
C THR A 2 -10.09 -16.63 -3.36
N SER A 3 -9.11 -16.95 -2.52
CA SER A 3 -8.00 -16.04 -2.26
C SER A 3 -7.35 -15.74 -3.59
N SER A 4 -7.53 -14.53 -4.11
CA SER A 4 -6.78 -14.07 -5.27
C SER A 4 -5.32 -13.94 -4.84
N GLU A 5 -4.56 -15.02 -5.03
CA GLU A 5 -3.13 -15.03 -4.79
C GLU A 5 -2.48 -14.11 -5.83
N ILE A 6 -1.97 -12.97 -5.38
CA ILE A 6 -1.17 -12.11 -6.23
C ILE A 6 0.25 -12.65 -6.20
N VAL A 7 0.63 -13.34 -7.27
CA VAL A 7 1.98 -13.86 -7.46
C VAL A 7 2.86 -12.71 -7.96
N PHE A 8 3.74 -12.21 -7.10
CA PHE A 8 4.84 -11.32 -7.47
C PHE A 8 6.15 -12.09 -7.35
N GLU A 9 6.97 -12.02 -8.39
CA GLU A 9 8.32 -12.57 -8.41
C GLU A 9 9.31 -11.49 -8.86
N ILE A 10 10.51 -11.50 -8.29
CA ILE A 10 11.61 -10.64 -8.75
C ILE A 10 12.11 -11.18 -10.08
N ASP A 11 12.20 -10.30 -11.07
CA ASP A 11 12.67 -10.61 -12.40
C ASP A 11 14.08 -10.06 -12.59
N ASP A 12 15.08 -10.95 -12.64
CA ASP A 12 16.49 -10.59 -12.82
C ASP A 12 16.80 -9.92 -14.18
N SER A 13 15.87 -9.99 -15.14
CA SER A 13 15.99 -9.28 -16.41
C SER A 13 15.56 -7.80 -16.33
N LYS A 14 14.95 -7.39 -15.20
CA LYS A 14 14.45 -6.03 -14.96
C LYS A 14 15.36 -5.24 -14.04
N THR A 15 15.32 -3.92 -14.20
CA THR A 15 15.97 -3.02 -13.24
C THR A 15 15.26 -3.06 -11.89
N VAL A 16 15.94 -2.58 -10.84
CA VAL A 16 15.35 -2.45 -9.50
C VAL A 16 14.07 -1.62 -9.54
N ASP A 17 14.07 -0.48 -10.24
CA ASP A 17 12.89 0.39 -10.35
C ASP A 17 11.72 -0.28 -11.07
N GLN A 18 12.01 -1.12 -12.07
CA GLN A 18 10.98 -1.91 -12.77
C GLN A 18 10.37 -2.99 -11.87
N ASN A 19 11.19 -3.65 -11.04
CA ASN A 19 10.72 -4.61 -10.04
C ASN A 19 9.91 -3.91 -8.93
N ILE A 20 10.35 -2.75 -8.44
CA ILE A 20 9.61 -1.93 -7.47
C ILE A 20 8.26 -1.50 -8.04
N SER A 21 8.24 -1.04 -9.30
CA SER A 21 6.99 -0.65 -9.98
C SER A 21 6.02 -1.83 -10.10
N ALA A 22 6.50 -3.00 -10.52
CA ALA A 22 5.69 -4.22 -10.60
C ALA A 22 5.15 -4.65 -9.22
N LEU A 23 5.98 -4.61 -8.18
CA LEU A 23 5.57 -4.88 -6.81
C LEU A 23 4.50 -3.90 -6.33
N SER A 24 4.66 -2.61 -6.64
CA SER A 24 3.71 -1.56 -6.25
C SER A 24 2.35 -1.79 -6.91
N VAL A 25 2.32 -2.11 -8.20
CA VAL A 25 1.09 -2.44 -8.93
C VAL A 25 0.41 -3.70 -8.37
N ALA A 26 1.19 -4.70 -7.98
CA ALA A 26 0.68 -5.91 -7.34
C ALA A 26 0.09 -5.60 -5.96
N LEU A 27 0.80 -4.85 -5.11
CA LEU A 27 0.35 -4.49 -3.77
C LEU A 27 -0.90 -3.59 -3.79
N LYS A 28 -1.01 -2.66 -4.74
CA LYS A 28 -2.18 -1.76 -4.88
C LYS A 28 -3.50 -2.52 -5.08
N GLN A 29 -3.46 -3.74 -5.61
CA GLN A 29 -4.66 -4.57 -5.76
C GLN A 29 -5.15 -5.16 -4.43
N ILE A 30 -4.30 -5.15 -3.40
CA ILE A 30 -4.59 -5.66 -2.05
C ILE A 30 -4.81 -4.49 -1.11
N ASP A 31 -3.87 -3.54 -1.12
CA ASP A 31 -3.80 -2.43 -0.18
C ASP A 31 -3.05 -1.26 -0.85
N ASP A 32 -3.82 -0.31 -1.35
CA ASP A 32 -3.31 0.88 -2.04
C ASP A 32 -2.51 1.81 -1.11
N PRO A 33 -2.99 2.16 0.10
CA PRO A 33 -2.19 2.93 1.08
C PRO A 33 -0.84 2.30 1.40
N LEU A 34 -0.82 0.98 1.66
CA LEU A 34 0.42 0.26 1.96
C LEU A 34 1.38 0.24 0.77
N ALA A 35 0.85 0.04 -0.43
CA ALA A 35 1.65 0.04 -1.65
C ALA A 35 2.35 1.39 -1.89
N ASP A 36 1.67 2.50 -1.62
CA ASP A 36 2.24 3.84 -1.79
C ASP A 36 3.38 4.10 -0.79
N VAL A 37 3.21 3.71 0.48
CA VAL A 37 4.27 3.86 1.49
C VAL A 37 5.50 3.02 1.13
N LEU A 38 5.30 1.74 0.79
CA LEU A 38 6.40 0.82 0.48
C LEU A 38 7.11 1.19 -0.81
N SER A 39 6.38 1.56 -1.86
CA SER A 39 6.97 1.95 -3.14
C SER A 39 7.88 3.17 -3.00
N GLY A 40 7.45 4.18 -2.25
CA GLY A 40 8.24 5.37 -1.96
C GLY A 40 9.49 5.06 -1.14
N ALA A 41 9.39 4.18 -0.14
CA ALA A 41 10.52 3.76 0.67
C ALA A 41 11.55 2.95 -0.13
N LEU A 42 11.08 1.98 -0.92
CA LEU A 42 11.93 1.14 -1.77
C LEU A 42 12.63 1.95 -2.85
N SER A 43 11.94 2.94 -3.45
CA SER A 43 12.55 3.83 -4.44
C SER A 43 13.69 4.66 -3.85
N LYS A 44 13.56 5.13 -2.61
CA LYS A 44 14.64 5.84 -1.91
C LYS A 44 15.83 4.92 -1.63
N LEU A 45 15.58 3.68 -1.21
CA LEU A 45 16.65 2.68 -1.01
C LEU A 45 17.37 2.34 -2.31
N SER A 46 16.64 2.21 -3.42
CA SER A 46 17.20 1.99 -4.77
C SER A 46 18.19 3.11 -5.16
N LEU A 47 17.91 4.34 -4.72
CA LEU A 47 18.75 5.52 -4.95
C LEU A 47 19.81 5.76 -3.86
N GLU A 48 20.01 4.80 -2.94
CA GLU A 48 20.91 4.92 -1.79
C GLU A 48 20.60 6.14 -0.89
N ILE A 49 19.35 6.62 -0.91
CA ILE A 49 18.88 7.72 -0.09
C ILE A 49 18.53 7.17 1.29
N ALA A 50 19.11 7.75 2.32
CA ALA A 50 18.82 7.40 3.70
C ALA A 50 17.31 7.55 4.01
N LEU A 51 16.75 6.53 4.64
CA LEU A 51 15.38 6.53 5.13
C LEU A 51 15.31 7.01 6.58
N ASP A 52 14.38 7.93 6.85
CA ASP A 52 13.94 8.21 8.21
C ASP A 52 13.05 7.06 8.67
N GLN A 53 13.60 6.18 9.52
CA GLN A 53 12.91 4.97 9.97
C GLN A 53 11.69 5.29 10.84
N GLY A 54 11.73 6.38 11.62
CA GLY A 54 10.59 6.80 12.45
C GLY A 54 9.41 7.21 11.57
N THR A 55 9.68 8.07 10.59
CA THR A 55 8.68 8.52 9.61
C THR A 55 8.12 7.36 8.78
N LEU A 56 8.96 6.40 8.39
CA LEU A 56 8.50 5.21 7.67
C LEU A 56 7.58 4.35 8.54
N LEU A 57 7.95 4.11 9.80
CA LEU A 57 7.14 3.33 10.73
C LEU A 57 5.79 4.01 10.98
N ASP A 58 5.78 5.32 11.22
CA ASP A 58 4.55 6.09 11.38
C ASP A 58 3.66 5.99 10.13
N ALA A 59 4.24 6.12 8.94
CA ALA A 59 3.50 5.99 7.68
C ALA A 59 2.92 4.57 7.50
N LEU A 60 3.65 3.52 7.88
CA LEU A 60 3.17 2.14 7.84
C LEU A 60 2.03 1.89 8.83
N TYR A 61 2.10 2.46 10.03
CA TYR A 61 1.00 2.38 11.01
C TYR A 61 -0.26 3.08 10.50
N VAL A 62 -0.11 4.23 9.84
CA VAL A 62 -1.25 4.95 9.24
C VAL A 62 -1.83 4.17 8.07
N ALA A 63 -1.00 3.62 7.19
CA ALA A 63 -1.45 2.87 6.03
C ALA A 63 -2.15 1.54 6.40
N GLY A 64 -1.65 0.85 7.43
CA GLY A 64 -2.23 -0.41 7.92
C GLY A 64 -3.34 -0.24 8.95
N ALA A 65 -3.71 1.00 9.30
CA ALA A 65 -4.85 1.24 10.18
C ALA A 65 -6.14 0.76 9.49
N PRO A 66 -7.03 0.06 10.20
CA PRO A 66 -8.32 -0.30 9.63
C PRO A 66 -9.02 0.99 9.18
N ILE A 67 -9.35 1.06 7.89
CA ILE A 67 -10.22 2.13 7.40
C ILE A 67 -11.56 1.88 8.10
N GLU A 68 -11.88 2.69 9.13
CA GLU A 68 -13.23 2.77 9.66
C GLU A 68 -14.11 2.96 8.43
N SER A 69 -14.91 1.93 8.12
CA SER A 69 -15.93 2.04 7.10
C SER A 69 -16.76 3.22 7.53
N GLN A 70 -16.72 4.32 6.76
CA GLN A 70 -17.62 5.42 7.00
C GLN A 70 -19.03 4.80 6.93
N GLU A 71 -19.65 4.60 8.09
CA GLU A 71 -21.09 4.42 8.17
C GLU A 71 -21.65 5.63 7.44
N THR A 72 -22.12 5.42 6.21
CA THR A 72 -23.14 6.27 5.60
C THR A 72 -24.15 6.54 6.70
N PRO A 73 -24.46 7.80 7.06
CA PRO A 73 -25.54 8.05 8.00
C PRO A 73 -26.78 7.43 7.38
N SER A 74 -27.22 6.31 7.95
CA SER A 74 -28.49 5.69 7.61
C SER A 74 -29.55 6.72 7.91
N GLU A 75 -30.23 7.12 6.86
CA GLU A 75 -31.44 7.93 6.88
C GLU A 75 -32.43 7.28 7.87
N GLU A 76 -32.60 7.88 9.05
CA GLU A 76 -33.57 7.42 10.05
C GLU A 76 -34.52 8.57 10.37
N GLY A 77 -35.77 8.42 9.94
CA GLY A 77 -36.91 9.13 10.54
C GLY A 77 -37.75 9.99 9.60
N ALA A 78 -38.58 9.36 8.76
CA ALA A 78 -39.89 9.93 8.46
C ALA A 78 -40.78 9.77 9.70
N ALA A 79 -41.13 10.87 10.37
CA ALA A 79 -42.23 11.10 11.33
C ALA A 79 -42.04 12.51 11.91
N GLU A 80 -42.96 13.48 11.91
CA GLU A 80 -44.39 13.64 11.61
C GLU A 80 -44.62 15.06 11.06
#